data_AF-A0A8J7Q1V5-F1
#
_entry.id   AF-A0A8J7Q1V5-F1
#
_cell.length_a   1.000
_cell.length_b   1.000
_cell.length_c   1.000
_cell.angle_alpha   90.00
_cell.angle_beta   90.00
_cell.angle_gamma   90.00
#
_symmetry.space_group_name_H-M   'P 1'
#
loop_
_entity.id
_entity.type
_entity.pdbx_description
1 polymer ?
#
loop_
_entity_poly.entity_id
_entity_poly.type
_entity_poly.pdbx_seq_one_letter_code
_entity_poly.pdbx_strand_id
1 'polypeptide(L)'
;GAVVVLEDRVATEECPYCGTHLENKPEEVRDLILPESLLPFTVSDREARDAFNRWIASLWFAPTELKQLANLGQFGSVYVPFWTYDAMTYTKYTGQRGDDYWDTEYYTDAQGNRQSRQVRRTRWSSVSGEVRHFFDDVLIKASQSLPAHLMDRLPPWELKTLEPFRDEFLSGHVTERYSVSLKDGFRQAKSVMEDAITGLICRDIGGDHQQIEWRRTNYVGVTFKHMLLPVWVANYRYRERLFQVLVNGRTRKVAGDRPWSWWKILRLALLIFFAILLALILVSKAKGQETSTPAEKEFRESAEKTAVGIDWGSPGRLVRGRTTGAHAGCPVSRGRLARAGASMPASCPTGTLGIVRLPITIGTFP
;
A
#
# COMPACT_ATOMS: atom_id res chain seq x y z
N GLY A 1 28.02 -2.27 5.44
CA GLY A 1 28.22 -3.48 4.63
C GLY A 1 27.51 -4.62 5.32
N ALA A 2 26.89 -5.53 4.56
CA ALA A 2 26.39 -6.79 5.13
C ALA A 2 27.60 -7.67 5.47
N VAL A 3 27.62 -8.26 6.67
CA VAL A 3 28.65 -9.22 7.09
C VAL A 3 28.09 -10.61 6.79
N VAL A 4 28.61 -11.24 5.75
CA VAL A 4 28.33 -12.64 5.42
C VAL A 4 29.40 -13.46 6.13
N VAL A 5 29.01 -14.39 7.00
CA VAL A 5 29.94 -15.40 7.51
C VAL A 5 29.66 -16.68 6.77
N LEU A 6 30.73 -17.24 6.23
CA LEU A 6 30.74 -18.56 5.64
C LEU A 6 31.34 -19.47 6.70
N GLU A 7 30.62 -20.50 7.13
CA GLU A 7 31.22 -21.62 7.85
C GLU A 7 32.41 -22.15 7.04
N ASP A 8 33.44 -22.68 7.70
CA ASP A 8 34.67 -23.27 7.13
C ASP A 8 34.44 -24.39 6.08
N ARG A 9 33.18 -24.74 5.78
CA ARG A 9 32.80 -25.77 4.80
C ARG A 9 31.86 -25.29 3.68
N VAL A 10 31.33 -24.08 3.71
CA VAL A 10 30.48 -23.54 2.63
C VAL A 10 30.97 -22.16 2.26
N ALA A 11 32.13 -22.11 1.60
CA ALA A 11 32.59 -20.91 0.93
C ALA A 11 31.68 -20.64 -0.27
N THR A 12 30.75 -19.68 -0.14
CA THR A 12 30.05 -19.14 -1.32
C THR A 12 30.99 -18.15 -2.00
N GLU A 13 31.39 -18.44 -3.24
CA GLU A 13 32.35 -17.62 -3.99
C GLU A 13 31.78 -16.22 -4.37
N GLU A 14 30.45 -16.04 -4.32
CA GLU A 14 29.75 -14.81 -4.72
C GLU A 14 28.75 -14.33 -3.66
N CYS A 15 28.69 -13.02 -3.41
CA CYS A 15 27.77 -12.40 -2.46
C CYS A 15 26.31 -12.46 -2.95
N PRO A 16 25.36 -13.05 -2.20
CA PRO A 16 23.97 -13.21 -2.65
C PRO A 16 23.16 -11.90 -2.62
N TYR A 17 23.73 -10.77 -2.17
CA TYR A 17 23.04 -9.47 -2.10
C TYR A 17 23.42 -8.51 -3.22
N CYS A 18 24.68 -8.55 -3.67
CA CYS A 18 25.21 -7.60 -4.63
C CYS A 18 25.97 -8.24 -5.79
N GLY A 19 26.27 -9.54 -5.71
CA GLY A 19 26.87 -10.32 -6.79
C GLY A 19 28.37 -10.14 -7.01
N THR A 20 29.06 -9.54 -6.05
CA THR A 20 30.52 -9.43 -6.04
C THR A 20 31.15 -10.68 -5.43
N HIS A 21 32.30 -11.11 -5.95
CA HIS A 21 33.11 -12.15 -5.32
C HIS A 21 33.54 -11.74 -3.91
N LEU A 22 33.45 -12.66 -2.95
CA LEU A 22 33.87 -12.45 -1.57
C LEU A 22 35.22 -13.13 -1.34
N GLU A 23 36.25 -12.34 -1.02
CA GLU A 23 37.48 -12.86 -0.41
C GLU A 23 37.23 -13.04 1.09
N ASN A 24 37.08 -14.29 1.56
CA ASN A 24 36.73 -14.54 2.95
C ASN A 24 37.96 -14.93 3.78
N LYS A 25 38.16 -14.21 4.90
CA LYS A 25 38.88 -14.71 6.07
C LYS A 25 37.83 -15.09 7.11
N PRO A 26 37.76 -16.35 7.57
CA PRO A 26 36.89 -16.72 8.68
C PRO A 26 37.39 -15.96 9.93
N GLU A 27 36.55 -15.10 10.48
CA GLU A 27 36.80 -14.47 11.77
C GLU A 27 36.05 -15.28 12.82
N GLU A 28 36.78 -15.94 13.73
CA GLU A 28 36.18 -16.70 14.83
C GLU A 28 35.30 -15.78 15.67
N VAL A 29 34.04 -16.18 15.83
CA VAL A 29 33.07 -15.39 16.59
C VAL A 29 32.90 -15.97 17.97
N ARG A 30 33.20 -15.16 18.99
CA ARG A 30 32.79 -15.41 20.37
C ARG A 30 31.49 -14.65 20.66
N ASP A 31 30.60 -15.25 21.46
CA ASP A 31 29.38 -14.65 22.03
C ASP A 31 28.14 -14.44 21.12
N LEU A 32 27.92 -15.30 20.10
CA LEU A 32 26.64 -15.32 19.38
C LEU A 32 25.59 -16.21 20.04
N ILE A 33 24.33 -15.77 20.02
CA ILE A 33 23.18 -16.62 20.33
C ILE A 33 22.92 -17.52 19.11
N LEU A 34 23.11 -18.83 19.26
CA LEU A 34 22.86 -19.79 18.20
C LEU A 34 21.35 -19.91 17.92
N PRO A 35 20.94 -20.15 16.66
CA PRO A 35 19.55 -20.44 16.35
C PRO A 35 19.11 -21.75 17.00
N GLU A 36 17.94 -21.75 17.61
CA GLU A 36 17.33 -22.95 18.22
C GLU A 36 16.53 -23.74 17.19
N SER A 37 16.00 -23.06 16.18
CA SER A 37 15.14 -23.65 15.16
C SER A 37 15.25 -22.93 13.81
N LEU A 38 14.76 -23.59 12.76
CA LEU A 38 14.63 -23.00 11.43
C LEU A 38 13.46 -23.59 10.67
N LEU A 39 13.01 -22.88 9.63
CA LEU A 39 12.14 -23.48 8.62
C LEU A 39 13.00 -24.05 7.47
N PRO A 40 12.93 -25.34 7.15
CA PRO A 40 13.72 -25.89 6.04
C PRO A 40 13.20 -25.34 4.71
N PHE A 41 14.11 -25.16 3.73
CA PHE A 41 13.70 -24.92 2.35
C PHE A 41 12.85 -26.10 1.85
N THR A 42 11.63 -25.82 1.43
CA THR A 42 10.79 -26.81 0.72
C THR A 42 10.61 -26.48 -0.75
N VAL A 43 10.86 -25.22 -1.10
CA VAL A 43 10.85 -24.72 -2.47
C VAL A 43 12.25 -24.87 -3.06
N SER A 44 12.37 -25.67 -4.12
CA SER A 44 13.64 -25.82 -4.86
C SER A 44 14.01 -24.56 -5.64
N ASP A 45 15.30 -24.42 -6.01
CA ASP A 45 15.80 -23.33 -6.85
C ASP A 45 14.97 -23.18 -8.13
N ARG A 46 14.65 -24.30 -8.79
CA ARG A 46 13.82 -24.32 -10.01
C ARG A 46 12.43 -23.74 -9.76
N GLU A 47 11.76 -24.18 -8.70
CA GLU A 47 10.41 -23.69 -8.37
C GLU A 47 10.41 -22.19 -7.98
N ALA A 48 11.46 -21.75 -7.30
CA ALA A 48 11.63 -20.36 -6.91
C ALA A 48 11.89 -19.47 -8.14
N ARG A 49 12.73 -19.91 -9.09
CA ARG A 49 12.93 -19.26 -10.39
C ARG A 49 11.64 -19.21 -11.20
N ASP A 50 10.86 -20.29 -11.21
CA ASP A 50 9.57 -20.31 -11.91
C ASP A 50 8.58 -19.32 -11.28
N ALA A 51 8.54 -19.20 -9.95
CA ALA A 51 7.72 -18.22 -9.25
C ALA A 51 8.16 -16.79 -9.58
N PHE A 52 9.46 -16.52 -9.58
CA PHE A 52 10.04 -15.24 -9.98
C PHE A 52 9.69 -14.87 -11.43
N ASN A 53 9.82 -15.82 -12.36
CA ASN A 53 9.49 -15.62 -13.78
C ASN A 53 8.00 -15.33 -13.99
N ARG A 54 7.12 -16.07 -13.30
CA ARG A 54 5.67 -15.79 -13.32
C ARG A 54 5.37 -14.39 -12.78
N TRP A 55 6.01 -14.00 -11.68
CA TRP A 55 5.85 -12.67 -11.11
C TRP A 55 6.28 -11.58 -12.10
N ILE A 56 7.45 -11.68 -12.73
CA ILE A 56 7.89 -10.73 -13.77
C ILE A 56 6.95 -10.68 -14.96
N ALA A 57 6.45 -11.83 -15.41
CA ALA A 57 5.53 -11.91 -16.53
C ALA A 57 4.23 -11.14 -16.26
N SER A 58 3.77 -11.10 -15.00
CA SER A 58 2.57 -10.36 -14.56
C SER A 58 2.75 -8.84 -14.53
N LEU A 59 3.98 -8.32 -14.60
CA LEU A 59 4.24 -6.87 -14.48
C LEU A 59 3.98 -6.14 -15.81
N TRP A 60 2.75 -5.68 -16.00
CA TRP A 60 2.32 -4.96 -17.21
C TRP A 60 3.18 -3.73 -17.54
N PHE A 61 3.54 -2.95 -16.52
CA PHE A 61 4.30 -1.70 -16.66
C PHE A 61 5.82 -1.87 -16.52
N ALA A 62 6.33 -3.09 -16.43
CA ALA A 62 7.77 -3.33 -16.46
C ALA A 62 8.33 -3.14 -17.89
N PRO A 63 9.55 -2.60 -18.05
CA PRO A 63 10.26 -2.57 -19.33
C PRO A 63 10.37 -3.98 -19.94
N THR A 64 10.29 -4.10 -21.27
CA THR A 64 10.38 -5.42 -21.94
C THR A 64 11.75 -6.07 -21.74
N GLU A 65 12.82 -5.26 -21.75
CA GLU A 65 14.20 -5.66 -21.44
C GLU A 65 14.33 -6.35 -20.08
N LEU A 66 13.48 -5.98 -19.11
CA LEU A 66 13.49 -6.60 -17.78
C LEU A 66 13.20 -8.09 -17.84
N LYS A 67 12.31 -8.52 -18.75
CA LYS A 67 11.96 -9.94 -18.91
C LYS A 67 13.14 -10.77 -19.44
N GLN A 68 14.08 -10.13 -20.14
CA GLN A 68 15.28 -10.78 -20.67
C GLN A 68 16.42 -10.79 -19.63
N LEU A 69 16.61 -9.69 -18.91
CA LEU A 69 17.59 -9.56 -17.82
C LEU A 69 17.29 -10.45 -16.62
N ALA A 70 16.02 -10.68 -16.32
CA ALA A 70 15.60 -11.57 -15.24
C ALA A 70 16.16 -12.99 -15.34
N ASN A 71 16.32 -13.51 -16.56
CA ASN A 71 16.87 -14.85 -16.79
C ASN A 71 18.38 -14.94 -16.51
N LEU A 72 19.08 -13.80 -16.41
CA LEU A 72 20.53 -13.71 -16.19
C LEU A 72 20.89 -13.33 -14.74
N GLY A 73 19.89 -12.99 -13.92
CA GLY A 73 20.12 -12.56 -12.54
C GLY A 73 20.62 -13.69 -11.65
N GLN A 74 21.57 -13.38 -10.77
CA GLN A 74 21.97 -14.29 -9.70
C GLN A 74 20.78 -14.54 -8.78
N PHE A 75 20.59 -15.82 -8.46
CA PHE A 75 19.52 -16.32 -7.62
C PHE A 75 20.17 -17.13 -6.50
N GLY A 76 20.12 -16.61 -5.28
CA GLY A 76 20.75 -17.22 -4.11
C GLY A 76 19.72 -17.67 -3.09
N SER A 77 20.03 -18.72 -2.35
CA SER A 77 19.26 -19.13 -1.18
C SER A 77 19.92 -18.57 0.08
N VAL A 78 19.09 -17.98 0.94
CA VAL A 78 19.54 -17.29 2.14
C VAL A 78 18.67 -17.72 3.34
N TYR A 79 19.31 -18.11 4.43
CA TYR A 79 18.72 -18.18 5.75
C TYR A 79 18.83 -16.84 6.45
N VAL A 80 17.68 -16.21 6.67
CA VAL A 80 17.58 -14.89 7.31
C VAL A 80 17.27 -15.08 8.79
N PRO A 81 18.00 -14.44 9.72
CA PRO A 81 17.77 -14.58 11.14
C PRO A 81 16.57 -13.74 11.59
N PHE A 82 15.83 -14.30 12.52
CA PHE A 82 14.65 -13.71 13.15
C PHE A 82 14.69 -13.95 14.65
N TRP A 83 14.18 -12.97 15.38
CA TRP A 83 13.77 -13.11 16.76
C TRP A 83 12.27 -13.37 16.80
N THR A 84 11.83 -14.34 17.58
CA THR A 84 10.44 -14.37 18.07
C THR A 84 10.41 -13.96 19.52
N TYR A 85 9.33 -13.29 19.92
CA TYR A 85 9.09 -12.91 21.31
C TYR A 85 7.71 -13.38 21.73
N ASP A 86 7.67 -14.04 22.88
CA ASP A 86 6.43 -14.30 23.58
C ASP A 86 6.37 -13.36 24.78
N ALA A 87 5.20 -12.76 25.03
CA ALA A 87 5.03 -11.83 26.13
C ALA A 87 3.58 -11.75 26.58
N MET A 88 3.36 -11.83 27.89
CA MET A 88 2.09 -11.47 28.49
C MET A 88 2.05 -9.95 28.70
N THR A 89 0.97 -9.32 28.24
CA THR A 89 0.75 -7.88 28.37
C THR A 89 -0.43 -7.58 29.28
N TYR A 90 -0.25 -6.58 30.13
CA TYR A 90 -1.29 -6.00 30.98
C TYR A 90 -1.33 -4.51 30.69
N THR A 91 -2.37 -4.05 30.03
CA THR A 91 -2.49 -2.66 29.59
C THR A 91 -3.68 -1.99 30.26
N LYS A 92 -3.37 -1.05 31.14
CA LYS A 92 -4.37 -0.14 31.71
C LYS A 92 -4.58 1.03 30.77
N TYR A 93 -5.82 1.46 30.61
CA TYR A 93 -6.15 2.56 29.72
C TYR A 93 -7.26 3.46 30.27
N THR A 94 -7.29 4.70 29.80
CA THR A 94 -8.42 5.63 29.93
C THR A 94 -8.74 6.21 28.54
N GLY A 95 -10.01 6.48 28.31
CA GLY A 95 -10.47 6.98 27.02
C GLY A 95 -11.92 7.41 27.05
N GLN A 96 -12.47 7.57 25.85
CA GLN A 96 -13.86 7.94 25.66
C GLN A 96 -14.54 7.00 24.68
N ARG A 97 -15.78 6.63 25.02
CA ARG A 97 -16.71 5.93 24.16
C ARG A 97 -17.67 6.95 23.54
N GLY A 98 -17.75 6.96 22.22
CA GLY A 98 -18.70 7.74 21.45
C GLY A 98 -19.84 6.87 20.95
N ASP A 99 -21.06 7.14 21.40
CA ASP A 99 -22.27 6.50 20.90
C ASP A 99 -23.06 7.50 20.05
N ASP A 100 -23.38 7.11 18.82
CA ASP A 100 -24.07 7.96 17.87
C ASP A 100 -25.59 7.90 18.08
N TYR A 101 -26.20 9.07 18.01
CA TYR A 101 -27.64 9.23 18.07
C TYR A 101 -28.09 10.25 17.03
N TRP A 102 -29.36 10.13 16.63
CA TRP A 102 -29.99 11.07 15.73
C TRP A 102 -30.70 12.15 16.55
N ASP A 103 -30.41 13.41 16.24
CA ASP A 103 -31.02 14.57 16.85
C ASP A 103 -31.72 15.41 15.77
N THR A 104 -32.82 16.06 16.13
CA THR A 104 -33.59 16.89 15.21
C THR A 104 -33.16 18.33 15.32
N GLU A 105 -32.50 18.85 14.29
CA GLU A 105 -32.07 20.25 14.21
C GLU A 105 -33.08 21.06 13.41
N TYR A 106 -33.60 22.12 14.02
CA TYR A 106 -34.49 23.08 13.36
C TYR A 106 -33.66 24.22 12.77
N TYR A 107 -33.93 24.58 11.51
CA TYR A 107 -33.30 25.72 10.86
C TYR A 107 -34.32 26.45 9.99
N THR A 108 -34.02 27.71 9.64
CA THR A 108 -34.85 28.51 8.74
C THR A 108 -34.20 28.53 7.36
N ASP A 109 -34.95 28.21 6.31
CA ASP A 109 -34.47 28.29 4.94
C ASP A 109 -34.34 29.74 4.44
N ALA A 110 -33.77 29.94 3.25
CA ALA A 110 -33.60 31.26 2.66
C ALA A 110 -34.95 31.96 2.33
N GLN A 111 -36.06 31.21 2.36
CA GLN A 111 -37.43 31.66 2.12
C GLN A 111 -38.19 31.95 3.42
N GLY A 112 -37.55 31.80 4.59
CA GLY A 112 -38.14 32.09 5.90
C GLY A 112 -38.96 30.96 6.51
N ASN A 113 -39.00 29.77 5.91
CA ASN A 113 -39.75 28.63 6.47
C ASN A 113 -38.92 27.87 7.48
N ARG A 114 -39.55 27.45 8.60
CA ARG A 114 -38.93 26.54 9.57
C ARG A 114 -38.92 25.13 9.00
N GLN A 115 -37.72 24.57 8.89
CA GLN A 115 -37.47 23.20 8.47
C GLN A 115 -36.79 22.42 9.60
N SER A 116 -36.85 21.10 9.54
CA SER A 116 -36.14 20.20 10.44
C SER A 116 -35.33 19.19 9.66
N ARG A 117 -34.12 18.88 10.10
CA ARG A 117 -33.31 17.80 9.55
C ARG A 117 -32.78 16.89 10.66
N GLN A 118 -32.64 15.61 10.34
CA GLN A 118 -31.95 14.67 11.21
C GLN A 118 -30.44 14.89 11.10
N VAL A 119 -29.79 15.14 12.23
CA VAL A 119 -28.34 15.30 12.32
C VAL A 119 -27.80 14.20 13.23
N ARG A 120 -26.80 13.47 12.76
CA ARG A 120 -26.06 12.50 13.57
C ARG A 120 -25.16 13.26 14.55
N ARG A 121 -25.31 13.01 15.84
CA ARG A 121 -24.47 13.55 16.92
C ARG A 121 -23.85 12.38 17.69
N THR A 122 -22.67 12.61 18.26
CA THR A 122 -21.96 11.60 19.08
C THR A 122 -22.00 12.03 20.54
N ARG A 123 -22.46 11.15 21.42
CA ARG A 123 -22.38 11.34 22.88
C ARG A 123 -21.13 10.66 23.40
N TRP A 124 -20.25 11.44 24.02
CA TRP A 124 -19.02 10.93 24.62
C TRP A 124 -19.21 10.61 26.11
N SER A 125 -18.73 9.45 26.54
CA SER A 125 -18.66 9.04 27.94
C SER A 125 -17.27 8.54 28.29
N SER A 126 -16.75 8.92 29.45
CA SER A 126 -15.44 8.49 29.92
C SER A 126 -15.46 7.01 30.29
N VAL A 127 -14.42 6.29 29.87
CA VAL A 127 -14.24 4.87 30.15
C VAL A 127 -12.81 4.60 30.57
N SER A 128 -12.63 3.60 31.42
CA SER A 128 -11.33 3.11 31.83
C SER A 128 -11.40 1.61 32.01
N GLY A 129 -10.31 0.92 31.69
CA GLY A 129 -10.27 -0.53 31.77
C GLY A 129 -8.87 -1.09 31.75
N GLU A 130 -8.80 -2.41 31.72
CA GLU A 130 -7.55 -3.16 31.59
C GLU A 130 -7.74 -4.26 30.54
N VAL A 131 -6.89 -4.25 29.51
CA VAL A 131 -6.82 -5.34 28.55
C VAL A 131 -5.61 -6.22 28.83
N ARG A 132 -5.80 -7.52 28.72
CA ARG A 132 -4.76 -8.53 28.93
C ARG A 132 -4.63 -9.36 27.67
N HIS A 133 -3.40 -9.57 27.22
CA HIS A 133 -3.16 -10.35 26.01
C HIS A 133 -1.81 -11.04 26.04
N PHE A 134 -1.80 -12.33 25.71
CA PHE A 134 -0.59 -13.09 25.47
C PHE A 134 -0.25 -13.01 23.99
N PHE A 135 0.93 -12.49 23.70
CA PHE A 135 1.53 -12.51 22.37
C PHE A 135 2.41 -13.75 22.25
N ASP A 136 2.17 -14.52 21.21
CA ASP A 136 2.88 -15.75 20.88
C ASP A 136 3.58 -15.57 19.53
N ASP A 137 4.88 -15.84 19.50
CA ASP A 137 5.78 -15.75 18.35
C ASP A 137 5.71 -14.43 17.57
N VAL A 138 5.86 -13.27 18.26
CA VAL A 138 5.99 -11.97 17.58
C VAL A 138 7.31 -11.92 16.82
N LEU A 139 7.20 -12.08 15.52
CA LEU A 139 8.32 -12.28 14.61
C LEU A 139 8.97 -10.95 14.18
N ILE A 140 10.24 -10.75 14.54
CA ILE A 140 11.05 -9.58 14.20
C ILE A 140 12.28 -10.02 13.43
N LYS A 141 12.48 -9.44 12.24
CA LYS A 141 13.70 -9.68 11.43
C LYS A 141 14.93 -9.21 12.20
N ALA A 142 15.91 -10.10 12.35
CA ALA A 142 17.10 -9.84 13.13
C ALA A 142 18.28 -9.31 12.28
N SER A 143 18.07 -9.05 10.98
CA SER A 143 19.08 -8.55 10.05
C SER A 143 18.62 -7.31 9.26
N GLN A 144 19.56 -6.48 8.83
CA GLN A 144 19.34 -5.32 7.98
C GLN A 144 19.72 -5.54 6.50
N SER A 145 20.24 -6.71 6.13
CA SER A 145 20.76 -6.99 4.77
C SER A 145 19.68 -6.93 3.69
N LEU A 146 18.48 -7.43 4.00
CA LEU A 146 17.34 -7.41 3.09
C LEU A 146 16.36 -6.25 3.38
N PRO A 147 15.81 -5.57 2.36
CA PRO A 147 14.87 -4.47 2.56
C PRO A 147 13.61 -4.88 3.34
N ALA A 148 13.27 -4.14 4.39
CA ALA A 148 12.13 -4.45 5.26
C ALA A 148 10.81 -4.52 4.48
N HIS A 149 10.57 -3.56 3.58
CA HIS A 149 9.33 -3.50 2.78
C HIS A 149 9.13 -4.70 1.85
N LEU A 150 10.19 -5.45 1.50
CA LEU A 150 10.08 -6.71 0.76
C LEU A 150 9.80 -7.88 1.72
N MET A 151 10.54 -7.95 2.82
CA MET A 151 10.38 -9.00 3.83
C MET A 151 8.98 -9.02 4.45
N ASP A 152 8.39 -7.86 4.72
CA ASP A 152 7.05 -7.74 5.30
C ASP A 152 5.93 -8.25 4.36
N ARG A 153 6.25 -8.41 3.06
CA ARG A 153 5.32 -8.94 2.05
C ARG A 153 5.44 -10.46 1.87
N LEU A 154 6.48 -11.11 2.40
CA LEU A 154 6.70 -12.55 2.27
C LEU A 154 5.80 -13.47 3.13
N PRO A 155 5.28 -13.06 4.31
CA PRO A 155 4.41 -13.92 5.09
C PRO A 155 3.15 -14.37 4.31
N PRO A 156 2.51 -15.48 4.69
CA PRO A 156 2.64 -16.16 5.99
C PRO A 156 3.91 -17.02 6.12
N TRP A 157 4.37 -17.15 7.37
CA TRP A 157 5.40 -18.12 7.77
C TRP A 157 4.72 -19.23 8.58
N GLU A 158 4.99 -20.49 8.23
CA GLU A 158 4.40 -21.65 8.90
C GLU A 158 5.21 -22.02 10.16
N LEU A 159 5.23 -21.12 11.16
CA LEU A 159 6.06 -21.26 12.37
C LEU A 159 5.77 -22.55 13.17
N LYS A 160 4.59 -23.16 13.00
CA LYS A 160 4.25 -24.46 13.60
C LYS A 160 5.05 -25.65 13.05
N THR A 161 5.74 -25.47 11.92
CA THR A 161 6.57 -26.48 11.26
C THR A 161 8.07 -26.22 11.43
N LEU A 162 8.44 -25.50 12.50
CA LEU A 162 9.82 -25.28 12.87
C LEU A 162 10.51 -26.60 13.21
N GLU A 163 11.68 -26.79 12.63
CA GLU A 163 12.57 -27.90 12.92
C GLU A 163 13.66 -27.43 13.89
N PRO A 164 14.07 -28.26 14.86
CA PRO A 164 15.27 -27.98 15.65
C PRO A 164 16.48 -27.73 14.75
N PHE A 165 17.29 -26.75 15.13
CA PHE A 165 18.47 -26.39 14.35
C PHE A 165 19.45 -27.57 14.22
N ARG A 166 19.90 -27.80 12.99
CA ARG A 166 20.96 -28.76 12.63
C ARG A 166 21.79 -28.17 11.50
N ASP A 167 23.12 -28.28 11.60
CA ASP A 167 24.06 -27.68 10.64
C ASP A 167 23.83 -28.16 9.20
N GLU A 168 23.33 -29.38 9.03
CA GLU A 168 23.00 -29.98 7.73
C GLU A 168 22.06 -29.11 6.89
N PHE A 169 21.14 -28.38 7.53
CA PHE A 169 20.22 -27.48 6.84
C PHE A 169 20.90 -26.27 6.22
N LEU A 170 22.07 -25.86 6.72
CA LEU A 170 22.79 -24.71 6.20
C LEU A 170 23.63 -25.05 4.95
N SER A 171 23.86 -26.34 4.71
CA SER A 171 24.68 -26.80 3.59
C SER A 171 24.11 -26.33 2.25
N GLY A 172 24.91 -25.57 1.49
CA GLY A 172 24.52 -25.03 0.18
C GLY A 172 23.63 -23.78 0.25
N HIS A 173 23.43 -23.21 1.43
CA HIS A 173 22.65 -21.99 1.66
C HIS A 173 23.51 -20.92 2.33
N VAL A 174 23.35 -19.66 1.94
CA VAL A 174 24.01 -18.56 2.66
C VAL A 174 23.27 -18.30 3.95
N THR A 175 23.96 -18.20 5.08
CA THR A 175 23.31 -17.92 6.37
C THR A 175 23.72 -16.53 6.86
N GLU A 176 22.71 -15.69 7.11
CA GLU A 176 22.94 -14.37 7.66
C GLU A 176 23.12 -14.41 9.17
N ARG A 177 24.01 -13.55 9.67
CA ARG A 177 24.10 -13.24 11.09
C ARG A 177 23.09 -12.17 11.47
N TYR A 178 22.58 -12.25 12.69
CA TYR A 178 21.78 -11.16 13.20
C TYR A 178 22.65 -9.91 13.36
N SER A 179 22.15 -8.78 12.85
CA SER A 179 22.74 -7.45 13.05
C SER A 179 21.90 -6.61 14.02
N VAL A 180 20.69 -7.08 14.36
CA VAL A 180 19.80 -6.45 15.33
C VAL A 180 19.91 -7.22 16.65
N SER A 181 20.32 -6.51 17.70
CA SER A 181 20.44 -7.11 19.03
C SER A 181 19.08 -7.57 19.56
N LEU A 182 19.06 -8.54 20.48
CA LEU A 182 17.85 -8.99 21.17
C LEU A 182 17.08 -7.81 21.81
N LYS A 183 17.78 -6.85 22.42
CA LYS A 183 17.14 -5.68 23.04
C LYS A 183 16.51 -4.74 22.01
N ASP A 184 17.16 -4.52 20.88
CA ASP A 184 16.62 -3.71 19.79
C ASP A 184 15.44 -4.41 19.11
N GLY A 185 15.55 -5.73 18.91
CA GLY A 185 14.47 -6.57 18.40
C GLY A 185 13.24 -6.50 19.29
N PHE A 186 13.40 -6.59 20.61
CA PHE A 186 12.28 -6.47 21.54
C PHE A 186 11.63 -5.08 21.51
N ARG A 187 12.41 -4.01 21.31
CA ARG A 187 11.84 -2.66 21.11
C ARG A 187 10.96 -2.59 19.85
N GLN A 188 11.37 -3.26 18.76
CA GLN A 188 10.54 -3.38 17.56
C GLN A 188 9.30 -4.25 17.81
N ALA A 189 9.44 -5.36 18.53
CA ALA A 189 8.33 -6.23 18.92
C ALA A 189 7.25 -5.47 19.70
N LYS A 190 7.65 -4.60 20.64
CA LYS A 190 6.70 -3.72 21.35
C LYS A 190 5.91 -2.85 20.38
N SER A 191 6.55 -2.26 19.38
CA SER A 191 5.85 -1.45 18.38
C SER A 191 4.80 -2.26 17.62
N VAL A 192 5.08 -3.53 17.28
CA VAL A 192 4.13 -4.43 16.63
C VAL A 192 2.98 -4.79 17.58
N MET A 193 3.29 -5.08 18.85
CA MET A 193 2.30 -5.41 19.89
C MET A 193 1.36 -4.22 20.17
N GLU A 194 1.85 -2.97 20.13
CA GLU A 194 1.08 -1.77 20.42
C GLU A 194 -0.12 -1.58 19.48
N ASP A 195 -0.02 -1.94 18.20
CA ASP A 195 -1.14 -1.87 17.25
C ASP A 195 -2.26 -2.85 17.64
N ALA A 196 -1.87 -4.08 18.01
CA ALA A 196 -2.82 -5.10 18.48
C ALA A 196 -3.46 -4.72 19.82
N ILE A 197 -2.67 -4.18 20.76
CA ILE A 197 -3.15 -3.66 22.04
C ILE A 197 -4.13 -2.52 21.83
N THR A 198 -3.82 -1.58 20.93
CA THR A 198 -4.71 -0.47 20.58
C THR A 198 -6.04 -1.02 20.08
N GLY A 199 -6.02 -2.00 19.18
CA GLY A 199 -7.23 -2.66 18.70
C GLY A 199 -8.02 -3.39 19.81
N LEU A 200 -7.35 -3.99 20.79
CA LEU A 200 -7.99 -4.61 21.95
C LEU A 200 -8.67 -3.56 22.84
N ILE A 201 -8.00 -2.44 23.11
CA ILE A 201 -8.58 -1.32 23.87
C ILE A 201 -9.81 -0.77 23.15
N CYS A 202 -9.73 -0.48 21.84
CA CYS A 202 -10.89 0.06 21.11
C CYS A 202 -12.08 -0.93 21.15
N ARG A 203 -11.81 -2.24 21.09
CA ARG A 203 -12.86 -3.27 21.23
C ARG A 203 -13.47 -3.31 22.64
N ASP A 204 -12.64 -3.15 23.67
CA ASP A 204 -13.08 -3.12 25.08
C ASP A 204 -13.91 -1.86 25.39
N ILE A 205 -13.53 -0.70 24.84
CA ILE A 205 -14.29 0.55 24.92
C ILE A 205 -15.68 0.41 24.26
N GLY A 206 -15.74 -0.20 23.07
CA GLY A 206 -16.98 -0.37 22.30
C GLY A 206 -17.55 0.96 21.75
N GLY A 207 -18.84 0.99 21.44
CA GLY A 207 -19.50 2.16 20.83
C GLY A 207 -19.20 2.34 19.34
N ASP A 208 -19.67 3.45 18.77
CA ASP A 208 -19.49 3.79 17.35
C ASP A 208 -18.12 4.45 17.09
N HIS A 209 -17.61 5.21 18.07
CA HIS A 209 -16.32 5.87 18.01
C HIS A 209 -15.54 5.65 19.31
N GLN A 210 -14.21 5.60 19.21
CA GLN A 210 -13.34 5.40 20.36
C GLN A 210 -12.18 6.39 20.33
N GLN A 211 -11.86 6.93 21.51
CA GLN A 211 -10.68 7.75 21.72
C GLN A 211 -9.89 7.18 22.89
N ILE A 212 -8.59 6.97 22.69
CA ILE A 212 -7.69 6.55 23.76
C ILE A 212 -6.92 7.78 24.21
N GLU A 213 -7.12 8.20 25.46
CA GLU A 213 -6.44 9.35 26.04
C GLU A 213 -5.10 8.95 26.65
N TRP A 214 -5.09 7.83 27.37
CA TRP A 214 -3.91 7.32 28.03
C TRP A 214 -3.90 5.79 28.03
N ARG A 215 -2.71 5.21 27.94
CA ARG A 215 -2.49 3.79 28.18
C ARG A 215 -1.10 3.54 28.73
N ARG A 216 -0.96 2.47 29.50
CA ARG A 216 0.34 1.95 29.94
C ARG A 216 0.35 0.44 29.91
N THR A 217 1.26 -0.09 29.09
CA THR A 217 1.47 -1.53 28.92
C THR A 217 2.62 -2.01 29.79
N ASN A 218 2.37 -3.03 30.62
CA ASN A 218 3.41 -3.80 31.28
C ASN A 218 3.62 -5.13 30.54
N TYR A 219 4.87 -5.48 30.31
CA TYR A 219 5.29 -6.71 29.63
C TYR A 219 5.89 -7.66 30.67
N VAL A 220 5.34 -8.85 30.80
CA VAL A 220 5.72 -9.86 31.82
C VAL A 220 5.98 -11.20 31.13
N GLY A 221 6.92 -11.98 31.67
CA GLY A 221 7.24 -13.31 31.14
C GLY A 221 7.78 -13.25 29.71
N VAL A 222 8.63 -12.26 29.41
CA VAL A 222 9.18 -12.08 28.06
C VAL A 222 10.19 -13.19 27.78
N THR A 223 9.88 -14.04 26.82
CA THR A 223 10.80 -15.04 26.28
C THR A 223 11.19 -14.66 24.86
N PHE A 224 12.26 -15.26 24.36
CA PHE A 224 12.71 -15.07 22.99
C PHE A 224 13.23 -16.37 22.41
N LYS A 225 13.22 -16.49 21.08
CA LYS A 225 13.90 -17.56 20.35
C LYS A 225 14.66 -16.97 19.18
N HIS A 226 15.86 -17.49 18.92
CA HIS A 226 16.57 -17.21 17.68
C HIS A 226 16.21 -18.26 16.63
N MET A 227 15.78 -17.84 15.44
CA MET A 227 15.41 -18.76 14.37
C MET A 227 15.80 -18.27 12.98
N LEU A 228 15.96 -19.20 12.04
CA LEU A 228 16.30 -18.91 10.65
C LEU A 228 15.13 -19.17 9.70
N LEU A 229 14.86 -18.22 8.80
CA LEU A 229 13.79 -18.32 7.80
C LEU A 229 14.35 -18.39 6.38
N PRO A 230 13.85 -19.30 5.52
CA PRO A 230 14.38 -19.55 4.19
C PRO A 230 13.83 -18.55 3.18
N VAL A 231 14.73 -17.82 2.52
CA VAL A 231 14.40 -16.81 1.51
C VAL A 231 15.28 -17.03 0.29
N TRP A 232 14.68 -17.07 -0.88
CA TRP A 232 15.41 -16.95 -2.13
C TRP A 232 15.53 -15.48 -2.51
N VAL A 233 16.73 -15.06 -2.89
CA VAL A 233 17.07 -13.68 -3.23
C VAL A 233 17.50 -13.62 -4.69
N ALA A 234 16.81 -12.82 -5.49
CA ALA A 234 17.17 -12.52 -6.86
C ALA A 234 17.59 -11.06 -6.97
N ASN A 235 18.75 -10.83 -7.57
CA ASN A 235 19.25 -9.49 -7.85
C ASN A 235 19.35 -9.28 -9.35
N TYR A 236 18.84 -8.15 -9.83
CA TYR A 236 19.06 -7.72 -11.21
C TYR A 236 19.35 -6.23 -11.27
N ARG A 237 20.20 -5.83 -12.21
CA ARG A 237 20.55 -4.43 -12.44
C ARG A 237 19.75 -3.89 -13.62
N TYR A 238 19.13 -2.73 -13.45
CA TYR A 238 18.47 -2.00 -14.52
C TYR A 238 18.84 -0.52 -14.46
N ARG A 239 19.48 -0.01 -15.52
CA ARG A 239 19.95 1.40 -15.63
C ARG A 239 20.74 1.87 -14.40
N GLU A 240 21.79 1.11 -14.06
CA GLU A 240 22.68 1.33 -12.89
C GLU A 240 22.01 1.24 -11.51
N ARG A 241 20.75 0.80 -11.43
CA ARG A 241 20.08 0.55 -10.15
C ARG A 241 19.92 -0.94 -9.93
N LEU A 242 20.25 -1.38 -8.72
CA LEU A 242 20.00 -2.73 -8.25
C LEU A 242 18.54 -2.84 -7.82
N PHE A 243 17.87 -3.88 -8.28
CA PHE A 243 16.55 -4.25 -7.84
C PHE A 243 16.61 -5.65 -7.23
N GLN A 244 15.89 -5.82 -6.13
CA GLN A 244 15.85 -7.06 -5.40
C GLN A 244 14.44 -7.65 -5.45
N VAL A 245 14.40 -8.97 -5.55
CA VAL A 245 13.18 -9.76 -5.49
C VAL A 245 13.40 -10.93 -4.58
N LEU A 246 12.51 -11.07 -3.61
CA LEU A 246 12.54 -12.11 -2.62
C LEU A 246 11.43 -13.12 -2.93
N VAL A 247 11.74 -14.40 -2.78
CA VAL A 247 10.76 -15.48 -2.85
C VAL A 247 10.80 -16.24 -1.54
N ASN A 248 9.63 -16.42 -0.92
CA ASN A 248 9.49 -17.21 0.29
C ASN A 248 9.85 -18.67 -0.02
N GLY A 249 10.86 -19.22 0.69
CA GLY A 249 11.40 -20.57 0.50
C GLY A 249 10.46 -21.72 0.90
N ARG A 250 9.24 -21.38 1.37
CA ARG A 250 8.16 -22.32 1.72
C ARG A 250 6.96 -22.19 0.80
N THR A 251 6.45 -20.96 0.64
CA THR A 251 5.16 -20.70 0.00
C THR A 251 5.25 -20.31 -1.48
N ARG A 252 6.46 -20.05 -2.01
CA ARG A 252 6.70 -19.49 -3.36
C ARG A 252 6.13 -18.08 -3.56
N LYS A 253 5.69 -17.40 -2.48
CA LYS A 253 5.22 -16.02 -2.54
C LYS A 253 6.37 -15.09 -2.91
N VAL A 254 6.14 -14.20 -3.87
CA VAL A 254 7.16 -13.29 -4.41
C VAL A 254 6.89 -11.86 -3.95
N ALA A 255 7.92 -11.19 -3.45
CA ALA A 255 7.93 -9.77 -3.14
C ALA A 255 9.13 -9.13 -3.84
N GLY A 256 8.88 -8.19 -4.75
CA GLY A 256 9.95 -7.58 -5.54
C GLY A 256 9.72 -6.10 -5.78
N ASP A 257 10.83 -5.39 -5.97
CA ASP A 257 10.82 -4.05 -6.54
C ASP A 257 10.92 -4.14 -8.07
N ARG A 258 10.36 -3.14 -8.75
CA ARG A 258 10.35 -3.08 -10.21
C ARG A 258 10.57 -1.68 -10.75
N PRO A 259 11.28 -1.52 -11.87
CA PRO A 259 11.30 -0.27 -12.61
C PRO A 259 9.97 -0.03 -13.32
N TRP A 260 9.53 1.22 -13.36
CA TRP A 260 8.33 1.64 -14.08
C TRP A 260 8.67 2.15 -15.48
N SER A 261 7.97 1.65 -16.49
CA SER A 261 8.10 2.14 -17.86
C SER A 261 7.20 3.35 -18.08
N TRP A 262 7.79 4.55 -18.00
CA TRP A 262 7.07 5.81 -18.25
C TRP A 262 6.34 5.81 -19.59
N TRP A 263 6.95 5.27 -20.65
CA TRP A 263 6.34 5.18 -21.98
C TRP A 263 5.09 4.30 -22.03
N LYS A 264 5.03 3.22 -21.25
CA LYS A 264 3.83 2.38 -21.16
C LYS A 264 2.72 3.08 -20.38
N ILE A 265 3.07 3.75 -19.28
CA ILE A 265 2.13 4.53 -18.48
C ILE A 265 1.56 5.69 -19.32
N LEU A 266 2.42 6.43 -20.02
CA LEU A 266 2.02 7.55 -20.89
C LEU A 266 1.08 7.09 -22.00
N ARG A 267 1.40 5.98 -22.68
CA ARG A 267 0.53 5.41 -23.72
C ARG A 267 -0.84 5.02 -23.17
N LEU A 268 -0.89 4.39 -22.01
CA LEU A 268 -2.16 4.03 -21.36
C LEU A 268 -2.95 5.29 -20.97
N ALA A 269 -2.28 6.30 -20.40
CA ALA A 269 -2.91 7.56 -20.02
C ALA A 269 -3.48 8.31 -21.24
N LEU A 270 -2.74 8.36 -22.35
CA LEU A 270 -3.22 8.93 -23.60
C LEU A 270 -4.42 8.17 -24.16
N LEU A 271 -4.39 6.83 -24.14
CA LEU A 271 -5.52 6.00 -24.59
C LEU A 271 -6.78 6.28 -23.78
N ILE A 272 -6.66 6.32 -22.44
CA ILE A 272 -7.77 6.67 -21.55
C ILE A 272 -8.28 8.08 -21.85
N PHE A 273 -7.39 9.06 -22.05
CA PHE A 273 -7.76 10.42 -22.39
C PHE A 273 -8.56 10.51 -23.70
N PHE A 274 -8.10 9.85 -24.76
CA PHE A 274 -8.81 9.81 -26.05
C PHE A 274 -10.14 9.05 -25.96
N ALA A 275 -10.22 7.98 -25.16
CA ALA A 275 -11.46 7.23 -24.94
C ALA A 275 -12.52 8.09 -24.23
N ILE A 276 -12.11 8.86 -23.20
CA ILE A 276 -13.00 9.81 -22.50
C ILE A 276 -13.44 10.93 -23.45
N LEU A 277 -12.52 11.49 -24.25
CA LEU A 277 -12.84 12.52 -25.22
C LEU A 277 -13.86 12.02 -26.25
N LEU A 278 -13.67 10.81 -26.78
CA LEU A 278 -14.61 10.19 -27.72
C LEU A 278 -15.98 9.99 -27.08
N ALA A 279 -16.04 9.48 -25.84
CA ALA A 279 -17.29 9.29 -25.12
C ALA A 279 -18.03 10.62 -24.90
N LEU A 280 -17.31 11.69 -24.53
CA LEU A 280 -17.89 13.04 -24.40
C LEU A 280 -18.45 13.57 -25.72
N ILE A 281 -17.75 13.35 -26.84
CA ILE A 281 -18.23 13.74 -28.18
C ILE A 281 -19.48 12.95 -28.57
N LEU A 282 -19.55 11.65 -28.25
CA LEU A 282 -20.74 10.84 -28.53
C LEU A 282 -21.95 11.30 -27.69
N VAL A 283 -21.73 11.61 -26.41
CA VAL A 283 -22.77 12.15 -25.52
C VAL A 283 -23.24 13.54 -25.96
N SER A 284 -22.32 14.41 -26.38
CA SER A 284 -22.70 15.76 -26.87
C SER A 284 -23.47 15.70 -28.19
N LYS A 285 -23.11 14.77 -29.09
CA LYS A 285 -23.88 14.52 -30.32
C LYS A 285 -25.28 13.96 -30.03
N ALA A 286 -25.41 13.08 -29.04
CA ALA A 286 -26.72 12.55 -28.64
C ALA A 286 -27.66 13.63 -28.07
N LYS A 287 -27.13 14.61 -27.33
CA LYS A 287 -27.92 15.75 -26.82
C LYS A 287 -28.29 16.79 -27.89
N GLY A 288 -27.57 16.83 -29.01
CA GLY A 288 -27.80 17.81 -30.08
C GLY A 288 -28.98 17.50 -31.02
N GLN A 289 -29.66 16.36 -30.87
CA GLN A 289 -30.75 15.95 -31.75
C GLN A 289 -32.17 16.26 -31.22
N GLU A 290 -32.33 16.71 -29.98
CA GLU A 290 -33.66 16.97 -29.40
C GLU A 290 -34.16 18.43 -29.54
N THR A 291 -33.35 19.35 -30.05
CA THR A 291 -33.77 20.76 -30.26
C THR A 291 -33.90 21.11 -31.74
N SER A 292 -34.82 20.45 -32.45
CA SER A 292 -35.45 21.05 -33.63
C SER A 292 -36.95 21.04 -33.44
N THR A 293 -37.46 22.08 -32.77
CA THR A 293 -38.89 22.36 -32.66
C THR A 293 -39.49 22.46 -34.07
N PRO A 294 -40.53 21.66 -34.40
CA PRO A 294 -41.17 21.70 -35.71
C PRO A 294 -42.18 22.86 -35.75
N ALA A 295 -41.69 24.09 -35.90
CA ALA A 295 -42.55 25.25 -36.15
C ALA A 295 -42.20 26.00 -37.45
N GLU A 296 -41.25 25.49 -38.24
CA GLU A 296 -40.74 26.15 -39.44
C GLU A 296 -41.04 25.36 -40.74
N LYS A 297 -41.94 24.38 -40.67
CA LYS A 297 -42.41 23.63 -41.85
C LYS A 297 -43.81 24.00 -42.34
N GLU A 298 -44.63 24.70 -41.55
CA GLU A 298 -45.98 25.09 -41.96
C GLU A 298 -46.06 26.42 -42.75
N PHE A 299 -45.01 27.26 -42.74
CA PHE A 299 -45.06 28.56 -43.43
C PHE A 299 -44.57 28.52 -44.88
N ARG A 300 -43.88 27.44 -45.31
CA ARG A 300 -43.35 27.30 -46.67
C ARG A 300 -44.32 26.66 -47.67
N GLU A 301 -45.48 26.17 -47.24
CA GLU A 301 -46.47 25.53 -48.13
C GLU A 301 -47.66 26.45 -48.48
N SER A 302 -47.80 27.61 -47.81
CA SER A 302 -48.92 28.53 -48.03
C SER A 302 -48.60 29.78 -48.87
N ALA A 303 -47.35 29.96 -49.32
CA ALA A 303 -46.93 31.14 -50.08
C ALA A 303 -46.85 30.93 -51.61
N GLU A 304 -47.08 29.72 -52.12
CA GLU A 304 -46.96 29.39 -53.56
C GLU A 304 -48.30 29.48 -54.33
N LYS A 305 -49.39 29.97 -53.72
CA LYS A 305 -50.73 30.01 -54.34
C LYS A 305 -51.50 31.33 -54.20
N THR A 306 -50.81 32.48 -54.27
CA THR A 306 -51.49 33.77 -54.46
C THR A 306 -50.74 34.66 -55.46
N ALA A 307 -51.37 34.85 -56.63
CA ALA A 307 -51.22 35.94 -57.59
C ALA A 307 -49.84 36.08 -58.27
N VAL A 308 -49.65 35.75 -59.56
CA VAL A 308 -50.21 36.41 -60.75
C VAL A 308 -50.18 37.94 -60.66
N GLY A 309 -49.24 38.55 -61.39
CA GLY A 309 -49.42 39.88 -61.97
C GLY A 309 -48.31 40.90 -61.71
N ILE A 310 -47.73 41.37 -62.84
CA ILE A 310 -47.16 42.71 -63.07
C ILE A 310 -45.64 42.89 -62.82
N ASP A 311 -44.87 42.65 -63.88
CA ASP A 311 -44.19 43.62 -64.78
C ASP A 311 -43.21 44.74 -64.30
N TRP A 312 -42.15 44.88 -65.13
CA TRP A 312 -41.06 45.87 -65.32
C TRP A 312 -40.12 46.32 -64.18
N GLY A 313 -38.82 46.34 -64.52
CA GLY A 313 -37.93 47.45 -64.16
C GLY A 313 -36.56 47.09 -63.59
N SER A 314 -35.51 47.48 -64.32
CA SER A 314 -34.07 47.30 -64.04
C SER A 314 -33.49 48.32 -63.01
N PRO A 315 -32.15 48.49 -62.85
CA PRO A 315 -31.36 48.05 -61.70
C PRO A 315 -30.80 49.20 -60.81
N GLY A 316 -30.35 48.90 -59.59
CA GLY A 316 -29.81 49.90 -58.65
C GLY A 316 -28.68 49.38 -57.75
N ARG A 317 -27.64 50.21 -57.61
CA ARG A 317 -26.30 49.99 -57.04
C ARG A 317 -26.19 50.62 -55.62
N LEU A 318 -25.06 50.35 -54.92
CA LEU A 318 -24.43 51.11 -53.79
C LEU A 318 -24.95 50.73 -52.37
N VAL A 319 -24.22 50.77 -51.25
CA VAL A 319 -22.82 51.13 -50.88
C VAL A 319 -22.51 50.62 -49.45
N ARG A 320 -21.20 50.56 -49.16
CA ARG A 320 -20.50 50.33 -47.87
C ARG A 320 -21.08 50.99 -46.61
N GLY A 321 -20.76 50.38 -45.45
CA GLY A 321 -20.64 51.07 -44.16
C GLY A 321 -19.84 50.27 -43.11
N ARG A 322 -18.70 50.82 -42.67
CA ARG A 322 -17.81 50.36 -41.57
C ARG A 322 -18.35 50.81 -40.21
N THR A 323 -17.92 50.16 -39.11
CA THR A 323 -17.31 50.70 -37.85
C THR A 323 -17.39 49.62 -36.74
N THR A 324 -16.28 49.05 -36.23
CA THR A 324 -15.25 49.46 -35.22
C THR A 324 -15.62 49.26 -33.73
N GLY A 325 -14.67 48.60 -33.02
CA GLY A 325 -14.36 48.78 -31.59
C GLY A 325 -14.99 47.76 -30.64
N ALA A 326 -14.40 47.32 -29.53
CA ALA A 326 -13.07 47.48 -28.91
C ALA A 326 -13.05 46.62 -27.62
N HIS A 327 -11.86 46.12 -27.21
CA HIS A 327 -11.32 45.94 -25.83
C HIS A 327 -12.15 45.25 -24.70
N ALA A 328 -11.62 44.58 -23.68
CA ALA A 328 -10.29 44.25 -23.15
C ALA A 328 -10.47 43.15 -22.07
N GLY A 329 -9.38 42.50 -21.63
CA GLY A 329 -9.39 41.42 -20.64
C GLY A 329 -8.74 41.73 -19.28
N CYS A 330 -8.52 40.65 -18.51
CA CYS A 330 -7.77 40.44 -17.25
C CYS A 330 -8.47 40.75 -15.90
N PRO A 331 -8.02 40.21 -14.72
CA PRO A 331 -7.06 39.12 -14.45
C PRO A 331 -7.39 38.16 -13.24
N VAL A 332 -6.40 37.31 -12.96
CA VAL A 332 -6.13 36.24 -11.96
C VAL A 332 -6.06 36.67 -10.48
N SER A 333 -6.30 35.74 -9.52
CA SER A 333 -5.88 35.85 -8.11
C SER A 333 -5.17 34.59 -7.55
N ARG A 334 -4.19 34.82 -6.66
CA ARG A 334 -3.26 33.86 -6.01
C ARG A 334 -3.76 33.44 -4.62
N GLY A 335 -3.42 32.20 -4.22
CA GLY A 335 -3.63 31.66 -2.87
C GLY A 335 -2.54 31.99 -1.86
N ARG A 336 -2.82 31.67 -0.59
CA ARG A 336 -1.86 31.61 0.52
C ARG A 336 -2.34 30.55 1.54
N LEU A 337 -1.47 29.59 1.88
CA LEU A 337 -1.65 28.56 2.91
C LEU A 337 -0.82 28.92 4.14
N ALA A 338 -1.37 28.70 5.33
CA ALA A 338 -0.65 28.75 6.60
C ALA A 338 -0.83 27.41 7.36
N ARG A 339 0.27 26.90 7.92
CA ARG A 339 0.37 25.71 8.78
C ARG A 339 0.14 26.10 10.24
N ALA A 340 -0.51 25.24 11.00
CA ALA A 340 -0.38 25.15 12.46
C ALA A 340 -0.41 23.66 12.87
N GLY A 341 0.52 23.26 13.73
CA GLY A 341 0.66 21.91 14.26
C GLY A 341 -0.02 21.77 15.63
N ALA A 342 -0.73 20.66 15.82
CA ALA A 342 -1.24 20.18 17.10
C ALA A 342 -1.06 18.65 17.14
N SER A 343 -0.51 18.13 18.23
CA SER A 343 -0.46 16.70 18.53
C SER A 343 -1.89 16.19 18.75
N MET A 344 -2.39 15.38 17.82
CA MET A 344 -3.76 14.87 17.85
C MET A 344 -3.88 13.62 18.74
N PRO A 345 -4.99 13.46 19.50
CA PRO A 345 -5.31 12.19 20.12
C PRO A 345 -5.46 11.11 19.03
N ALA A 346 -4.96 9.91 19.31
CA ALA A 346 -5.04 8.80 18.36
C ALA A 346 -6.50 8.32 18.28
N SER A 347 -7.23 8.81 17.28
CA SER A 347 -8.55 8.28 16.91
C SER A 347 -8.37 6.86 16.37
N CYS A 348 -9.11 5.89 16.92
CA CYS A 348 -9.10 4.52 16.41
C CYS A 348 -9.55 4.54 14.92
N PRO A 349 -8.87 3.84 13.99
CA PRO A 349 -9.21 3.88 12.59
C PRO A 349 -10.59 3.25 12.33
N THR A 350 -11.56 4.09 11.99
CA THR A 350 -12.88 3.68 11.49
C THR A 350 -12.77 3.37 10.00
N GLY A 351 -12.61 2.09 9.65
CA GLY A 351 -12.76 1.63 8.26
C GLY A 351 -11.52 1.03 7.62
N THR A 352 -11.76 -0.17 7.06
CA THR A 352 -10.95 -1.07 6.23
C THR A 352 -9.78 -0.42 5.46
N LEU A 353 -8.61 -0.33 6.10
CA LEU A 353 -7.33 -0.19 5.44
C LEU A 353 -6.63 -1.56 5.45
N GLY A 354 -6.37 -2.08 4.25
CA GLY A 354 -5.70 -3.36 4.02
C GLY A 354 -4.24 -3.31 4.45
N ILE A 355 -4.01 -3.42 5.76
CA ILE A 355 -2.74 -3.85 6.33
C ILE A 355 -2.79 -5.38 6.38
N VAL A 356 -1.80 -6.03 5.78
CA VAL A 356 -1.68 -7.49 5.74
C VAL A 356 -1.57 -7.99 7.18
N ARG A 357 -2.70 -8.45 7.71
CA ARG A 357 -2.80 -9.12 9.00
C ARG A 357 -1.99 -10.41 8.94
N LEU A 358 -0.91 -10.50 9.71
CA LEU A 358 -0.50 -11.79 10.22
C LEU A 358 -1.64 -12.29 11.12
N PRO A 359 -2.10 -13.55 10.97
CA PRO A 359 -3.07 -14.10 11.90
C PRO A 359 -2.38 -14.27 13.25
N ILE A 360 -2.55 -13.30 14.16
CA ILE A 360 -2.28 -13.51 15.57
C ILE A 360 -3.34 -14.52 16.03
N THR A 361 -2.89 -15.72 16.41
CA THR A 361 -3.77 -16.78 16.90
C THR A 361 -4.44 -16.27 18.17
N ILE A 362 -5.75 -15.99 18.11
CA ILE A 362 -6.55 -15.64 19.27
C ILE A 362 -6.82 -16.95 20.02
N GLY A 363 -5.93 -17.30 20.94
CA GLY A 363 -6.19 -18.36 21.91
C GLY A 363 -7.18 -17.86 22.96
N THR A 364 -8.43 -18.29 22.88
CA THR A 364 -9.34 -18.29 24.04
C THR A 364 -8.99 -19.49 24.90
N PHE A 365 -8.68 -19.27 26.18
CA PHE A 365 -8.62 -20.36 27.17
C PHE A 365 -9.87 -20.34 28.07
N PRO A 366 -10.29 -21.51 28.60
CA PRO A 366 -11.38 -21.67 29.56
C PRO A 366 -11.16 -20.94 30.89
#